data_AF-A0A6P9DFR1-F1
#
_entry.id   AF-A0A6P9DFR1-F1
#
_cell.length_a   1.000
_cell.length_b   1.000
_cell.length_c   1.000
_cell.angle_alpha   90.00
_cell.angle_beta   90.00
_cell.angle_gamma   90.00
#
_symmetry.space_group_name_H-M   'P 1'
#
loop_
_entity.id
_entity.type
_entity.pdbx_description
1 polymer ?
#
loop_
_entity_poly.entity_id
_entity_poly.type
_entity_poly.pdbx_seq_one_letter_code
_entity_poly.pdbx_strand_id
1 'polypeptide(L)'
;MNLRGLFQDFNPSKFLIYACLLLFSILLSLRLDDKIEWSYWAVFAPIWLWKLMVIVGASVGTGVWARNPQYRAEGETCVEFKAMLIAVGIHLLLLMFEVLVCDGIERGTRFWLLVFMPLFFVSPVSVAACVWGFRHDRSLELEILCSVNILQFIFIALRLDEIIKWPWLVVCVPLWILMSFLCLVVLYYIVWSGALEKLLGKCVPSQRRRIHEIGQKEKS
;
A
#
# COMPACT_ATOMS: atom_id res chain seq x y z
N MET A 1 -26.05 15.67 3.50
CA MET A 1 -24.76 14.97 3.70
C MET A 1 -24.00 15.69 4.81
N ASN A 2 -23.62 14.98 5.87
CA ASN A 2 -23.11 15.57 7.10
C ASN A 2 -21.60 15.85 6.96
N LEU A 3 -21.24 17.06 6.53
CA LEU A 3 -19.83 17.46 6.27
C LEU A 3 -18.92 17.26 7.48
N ARG A 4 -19.47 17.35 8.71
CA ARG A 4 -18.72 17.05 9.94
C ARG A 4 -18.27 15.60 10.04
N GLY A 5 -19.08 14.64 9.60
CA GLY A 5 -18.67 13.23 9.54
C GLY A 5 -17.56 13.01 8.51
N LEU A 6 -17.66 13.67 7.36
CA LEU A 6 -16.65 13.59 6.29
C LEU A 6 -15.26 14.11 6.73
N PHE A 7 -15.22 15.17 7.53
CA PHE A 7 -13.97 15.73 8.08
C PHE A 7 -13.44 14.95 9.29
N GLN A 8 -14.31 14.24 10.03
CA GLN A 8 -13.91 13.46 11.20
C GLN A 8 -13.24 12.13 10.81
N ASP A 9 -13.60 11.56 9.67
CA ASP A 9 -12.93 10.40 9.06
C ASP A 9 -11.72 10.78 8.21
N PHE A 10 -11.40 12.08 8.11
CA PHE A 10 -10.30 12.55 7.28
C PHE A 10 -8.97 12.20 7.93
N ASN A 11 -8.29 11.19 7.39
CA ASN A 11 -6.94 10.84 7.82
C ASN A 11 -5.93 11.73 7.08
N PRO A 12 -5.36 12.76 7.73
CA PRO A 12 -4.46 13.72 7.07
C PRO A 12 -3.20 13.05 6.52
N SER A 13 -2.76 11.95 7.13
CA SER A 13 -1.60 11.20 6.63
C SER A 13 -1.91 10.52 5.30
N LYS A 14 -3.05 9.81 5.19
CA LYS A 14 -3.48 9.21 3.92
C LYS A 14 -3.71 10.25 2.83
N PHE A 15 -4.31 11.39 3.17
CA PHE A 15 -4.48 12.47 2.20
C PHE A 15 -3.15 13.00 1.66
N LEU A 16 -2.18 13.25 2.54
CA LEU A 16 -0.85 13.70 2.14
C LEU A 16 -0.14 12.67 1.24
N ILE A 17 -0.27 11.37 1.57
CA ILE A 17 0.26 10.28 0.72
C ILE A 17 -0.33 10.35 -0.69
N TYR A 18 -1.66 10.39 -0.80
CA TYR A 18 -2.31 10.44 -2.10
C TYR A 18 -1.99 11.73 -2.87
N ALA A 19 -1.88 12.87 -2.18
CA ALA A 19 -1.46 14.13 -2.79
C ALA A 19 -0.02 14.08 -3.32
N CYS A 20 0.93 13.52 -2.54
CA CYS A 20 2.30 13.30 -2.96
C CYS A 20 2.40 12.37 -4.17
N LEU A 21 1.64 11.25 -4.17
CA LEU A 21 1.60 10.31 -5.29
C LEU A 21 1.00 10.94 -6.54
N LEU A 22 -0.06 11.74 -6.41
CA LEU A 22 -0.68 12.46 -7.51
C LEU A 22 0.29 13.49 -8.12
N LEU A 23 0.93 14.30 -7.26
CA LEU A 23 1.93 15.28 -7.69
C LEU A 23 3.09 14.62 -8.42
N PHE A 24 3.62 13.51 -7.87
CA PHE A 24 4.65 12.73 -8.53
C PHE A 24 4.18 12.22 -9.91
N SER A 25 2.98 11.65 -10.00
CA SER A 25 2.45 11.15 -11.27
C SER A 25 2.35 12.26 -12.32
N ILE A 26 1.88 13.45 -11.94
CA ILE A 26 1.77 14.61 -12.85
C ILE A 26 3.17 15.07 -13.29
N LEU A 27 4.10 15.26 -12.34
CA LEU A 27 5.46 15.70 -12.65
C LEU A 27 6.20 14.69 -13.53
N LEU A 28 6.03 13.39 -13.25
CA LEU A 28 6.65 12.32 -14.03
C LEU A 28 6.10 12.31 -15.46
N SER A 29 4.79 12.36 -15.66
CA SER A 29 4.19 12.43 -17.00
C SER A 29 4.65 13.68 -17.77
N LEU A 30 4.65 14.86 -17.13
CA LEU A 30 5.13 16.09 -17.76
C LEU A 30 6.60 16.04 -18.12
N ARG A 31 7.43 15.35 -17.32
CA ARG A 31 8.84 15.14 -17.63
C ARG A 31 9.02 14.15 -18.77
N LEU A 32 8.26 13.07 -18.82
CA LEU A 32 8.30 12.08 -19.90
C LEU A 32 7.79 12.63 -21.24
N ASP A 33 6.87 13.59 -21.21
CA ASP A 33 6.38 14.31 -22.40
C ASP A 33 7.28 15.50 -22.81
N ASP A 34 8.48 15.60 -22.25
CA ASP A 34 9.47 16.67 -22.48
C ASP A 34 8.89 18.10 -22.29
N LYS A 35 7.85 18.26 -21.49
CA LYS A 35 7.25 19.58 -21.19
C LYS A 35 8.02 20.37 -20.14
N ILE A 36 8.78 19.67 -19.29
CA ILE A 36 9.55 20.24 -18.19
C ILE A 36 10.99 19.70 -18.28
N GLU A 37 12.00 20.58 -18.17
CA GLU A 37 13.43 20.24 -18.23
C GLU A 37 14.07 19.95 -16.85
N TRP A 38 13.25 19.71 -15.82
CA TRP A 38 13.74 19.50 -14.46
C TRP A 38 14.52 18.19 -14.33
N SER A 39 15.47 18.14 -13.39
CA SER A 39 16.15 16.89 -13.05
C SER A 39 15.17 15.87 -12.48
N TYR A 40 15.45 14.57 -12.69
CA TYR A 40 14.62 13.51 -12.10
C TYR A 40 14.58 13.59 -10.57
N TRP A 41 15.61 14.17 -9.94
CA TRP A 41 15.62 14.49 -8.52
C TRP A 41 14.45 15.41 -8.12
N ALA A 42 14.18 16.48 -8.87
CA ALA A 42 13.08 17.38 -8.57
C ALA A 42 11.70 16.72 -8.81
N VAL A 43 11.60 15.84 -9.82
CA VAL A 43 10.37 15.09 -10.13
C VAL A 43 9.99 14.14 -8.99
N PHE A 44 10.98 13.51 -8.34
CA PHE A 44 10.77 12.59 -7.22
C PHE A 44 10.56 13.28 -5.85
N ALA A 45 10.74 14.61 -5.77
CA ALA A 45 10.63 15.37 -4.52
C ALA A 45 9.32 15.14 -3.73
N PRO A 46 8.12 15.04 -4.36
CA PRO A 46 6.89 14.73 -3.62
C PRO A 46 6.93 13.37 -2.90
N ILE A 47 7.57 12.36 -3.49
CA ILE A 47 7.72 11.04 -2.86
C ILE A 47 8.68 11.14 -1.68
N TRP A 48 9.81 11.82 -1.85
CA TRP A 48 10.77 11.99 -0.75
C TRP A 48 10.17 12.71 0.44
N LEU A 49 9.33 13.72 0.21
CA LEU A 49 8.63 14.41 1.28
C LEU A 49 7.77 13.44 2.11
N TRP A 50 7.04 12.54 1.45
CA TRP A 50 6.28 11.51 2.15
C TRP A 50 7.19 10.53 2.91
N LYS A 51 8.28 10.04 2.29
CA LYS A 51 9.23 9.14 2.98
C LYS A 51 9.87 9.80 4.20
N LEU A 52 10.25 11.08 4.10
CA LEU A 52 10.79 11.85 5.22
C LEU A 52 9.80 11.95 6.38
N MET A 53 8.52 12.18 6.09
CA MET A 53 7.48 12.19 7.13
C MET A 53 7.40 10.85 7.87
N VAL A 54 7.50 9.72 7.15
CA VAL A 54 7.54 8.38 7.77
C VAL A 54 8.76 8.21 8.67
N ILE A 55 9.94 8.66 8.23
CA ILE A 55 11.18 8.59 9.02
C ILE A 55 11.08 9.48 10.27
N VAL A 56 10.53 10.68 10.16
CA VAL A 56 10.31 11.58 11.29
C VAL A 56 9.33 10.96 12.29
N GLY A 57 8.21 10.41 11.80
CA GLY A 57 7.23 9.71 12.65
C GLY A 57 7.86 8.55 13.42
N ALA A 58 8.70 7.77 12.77
CA ALA A 58 9.42 6.67 13.40
C ALA A 58 10.49 7.12 14.41
N SER A 59 11.17 8.22 14.12
CA SER A 59 12.15 8.82 15.01
C SER A 59 11.48 9.31 16.30
N VAL A 60 10.32 9.98 16.18
CA VAL A 60 9.50 10.39 17.33
C VAL A 60 9.00 9.17 18.09
N GLY A 61 8.46 8.16 17.41
CA GLY A 61 7.99 6.91 18.02
C GLY A 61 9.10 6.19 18.80
N THR A 62 10.30 6.12 18.23
CA THR A 62 11.49 5.55 18.88
C THR A 62 11.94 6.38 20.08
N GLY A 63 11.90 7.72 19.96
CA GLY A 63 12.21 8.62 21.07
C GLY A 63 11.25 8.47 22.25
N VAL A 64 9.95 8.33 21.98
CA VAL A 64 8.91 8.08 23.00
C VAL A 64 9.09 6.70 23.63
N TRP A 65 9.35 5.68 22.82
CA TRP A 65 9.63 4.31 23.28
C TRP A 65 10.85 4.24 24.20
N ALA A 66 11.93 4.95 23.86
CA ALA A 66 13.16 4.98 24.65
C ALA A 66 12.99 5.69 26.00
N ARG A 67 12.16 6.73 26.07
CA ARG A 67 11.95 7.54 27.28
C ARG A 67 10.98 6.90 28.28
N ASN A 68 10.12 5.99 27.84
CA ASN A 68 9.05 5.43 28.65
C ASN A 68 9.23 3.91 28.80
N PRO A 69 9.96 3.45 29.83
CA PRO A 69 10.23 2.02 30.04
C PRO A 69 8.95 1.20 30.34
N GLN A 70 7.85 1.86 30.73
CA GLN A 70 6.55 1.21 30.97
C GLN A 70 5.99 0.51 29.72
N TYR A 71 6.25 1.04 28.51
CA TYR A 71 5.85 0.38 27.26
C TYR A 71 6.52 -0.98 27.05
N ARG A 72 7.64 -1.28 27.73
CA ARG A 72 8.27 -2.61 27.63
C ARG A 72 7.52 -3.70 28.40
N ALA A 73 6.67 -3.32 29.36
CA ALA A 73 5.90 -4.26 30.16
C ALA A 73 4.59 -4.69 29.46
N GLU A 74 4.05 -3.82 28.60
CA GLU A 74 2.86 -4.10 27.80
C GLU A 74 3.26 -4.70 26.45
N GLY A 75 3.11 -6.02 26.31
CA GLY A 75 3.50 -6.77 25.10
C GLY A 75 2.88 -6.26 23.81
N GLU A 76 1.70 -5.63 23.86
CA GLU A 76 1.00 -5.07 22.70
C GLU A 76 1.76 -3.88 22.08
N THR A 77 2.24 -2.94 22.90
CA THR A 77 3.00 -1.78 22.41
C THR A 77 4.35 -2.18 21.78
N CYS A 78 4.94 -3.30 22.24
CA CYS A 78 6.16 -3.87 21.66
C CYS A 78 5.93 -4.40 20.23
N VAL A 79 4.77 -5.02 20.00
CA VAL A 79 4.34 -5.45 18.66
C VAL A 79 4.17 -4.22 17.76
N GLU A 80 3.50 -3.17 18.23
CA GLU A 80 3.34 -1.94 17.43
C GLU A 80 4.67 -1.26 17.08
N PHE A 81 5.60 -1.20 18.03
CA PHE A 81 6.94 -0.67 17.81
C PHE A 81 7.71 -1.50 16.78
N LYS A 82 7.66 -2.84 16.87
CA LYS A 82 8.27 -3.73 15.88
C LYS A 82 7.66 -3.55 14.49
N ALA A 83 6.34 -3.39 14.39
CA ALA A 83 5.67 -3.10 13.12
C ALA A 83 6.13 -1.76 12.53
N MET A 84 6.27 -0.73 13.37
CA MET A 84 6.80 0.56 12.96
C MET A 84 8.23 0.44 12.40
N LEU A 85 9.11 -0.33 13.05
CA LEU A 85 10.46 -0.57 12.56
C LEU A 85 10.49 -1.31 11.22
N ILE A 86 9.65 -2.34 11.05
CA ILE A 86 9.53 -3.07 9.79
C ILE A 86 9.06 -2.14 8.66
N ALA A 87 8.01 -1.36 8.91
CA ALA A 87 7.48 -0.40 7.94
C ALA A 87 8.56 0.61 7.51
N VAL A 88 9.30 1.17 8.48
CA VAL A 88 10.37 2.14 8.21
C VAL A 88 11.52 1.49 7.43
N GLY A 89 11.90 0.26 7.77
CA GLY A 89 12.89 -0.51 7.02
C GLY A 89 12.52 -0.67 5.55
N ILE A 90 11.26 -1.02 5.27
CA ILE A 90 10.73 -1.11 3.90
C ILE A 90 10.76 0.27 3.22
N HIS A 91 10.33 1.32 3.90
CA HIS A 91 10.37 2.68 3.36
C HIS A 91 11.79 3.18 3.05
N LEU A 92 12.78 2.82 3.86
CA LEU A 92 14.20 3.14 3.63
C LEU A 92 14.78 2.38 2.42
N LEU A 93 14.46 1.09 2.27
CA LEU A 93 14.87 0.33 1.10
C LEU A 93 14.21 0.85 -0.19
N LEU A 94 12.93 1.25 -0.12
CA LEU A 94 12.25 1.91 -1.24
C LEU A 94 12.87 3.26 -1.57
N LEU A 95 13.23 4.06 -0.56
CA LEU A 95 13.96 5.31 -0.76
C LEU A 95 15.32 5.07 -1.42
N MET A 96 16.05 4.02 -1.01
CA MET A 96 17.31 3.62 -1.64
C MET A 96 17.11 3.26 -3.12
N PHE A 97 16.05 2.52 -3.46
CA PHE A 97 15.67 2.25 -4.85
C PHE A 97 15.41 3.54 -5.63
N GLU A 98 14.58 4.45 -5.10
CA GLU A 98 14.25 5.72 -5.76
C GLU A 98 15.51 6.56 -6.05
N VAL A 99 16.45 6.63 -5.10
CA VAL A 99 17.73 7.33 -5.27
C VAL A 99 18.58 6.69 -6.36
N LEU A 100 18.69 5.35 -6.36
CA LEU A 100 19.44 4.63 -7.40
C LEU A 100 18.80 4.76 -8.79
N VAL A 101 17.47 4.85 -8.87
CA VAL A 101 16.76 5.10 -10.13
C VAL A 101 17.05 6.52 -10.62
N CYS A 102 17.01 7.53 -9.76
CA CYS A 102 17.33 8.91 -10.14
C CYS A 102 18.77 9.02 -10.66
N ASP A 103 19.73 8.47 -9.92
CA ASP A 103 21.14 8.43 -10.32
C ASP A 103 21.32 7.63 -11.61
N GLY A 104 20.59 6.52 -11.73
CA GLY A 104 20.65 5.62 -12.87
C GLY A 104 20.16 6.22 -14.17
N ILE A 105 19.05 6.95 -14.12
CA ILE A 105 18.49 7.64 -15.28
C ILE A 105 19.39 8.82 -15.69
N GLU A 106 19.88 9.61 -14.73
CA GLU A 106 20.64 10.83 -15.05
C GLU A 106 22.08 10.56 -15.50
N ARG A 107 22.74 9.55 -14.92
CA ARG A 107 24.12 9.18 -15.30
C ARG A 107 24.20 8.15 -16.42
N GLY A 108 23.06 7.57 -16.84
CA GLY A 108 23.02 6.51 -17.85
C GLY A 108 23.63 5.20 -17.34
N THR A 109 23.02 4.62 -16.29
CA THR A 109 23.49 3.36 -15.70
C THR A 109 23.35 2.20 -16.68
N ARG A 110 24.40 1.37 -16.73
CA ARG A 110 24.47 0.17 -17.58
C ARG A 110 23.94 -1.10 -16.92
N PHE A 111 23.68 -1.07 -15.61
CA PHE A 111 23.25 -2.23 -14.80
C PHE A 111 22.04 -1.89 -13.92
N TRP A 112 20.85 -1.94 -14.51
CA TRP A 112 19.56 -1.84 -13.84
C TRP A 112 19.33 -2.92 -12.80
N LEU A 113 19.93 -4.11 -12.93
CA LEU A 113 19.84 -5.13 -11.88
C LEU A 113 20.40 -4.65 -10.52
N LEU A 114 21.44 -3.81 -10.52
CA LEU A 114 21.96 -3.17 -9.30
C LEU A 114 21.00 -2.10 -8.78
N VAL A 115 20.40 -1.32 -9.67
CA VAL A 115 19.40 -0.29 -9.31
C VAL A 115 18.18 -0.95 -8.63
N PHE A 116 17.77 -2.12 -9.11
CA PHE A 116 16.65 -2.90 -8.56
C PHE A 116 17.02 -3.76 -7.34
N MET A 117 18.31 -3.84 -6.96
CA MET A 117 18.78 -4.62 -5.82
C MET A 117 18.00 -4.34 -4.51
N PRO A 118 17.68 -3.08 -4.14
CA PRO A 118 16.89 -2.81 -2.94
C PRO A 118 15.51 -3.46 -2.98
N LEU A 119 14.85 -3.50 -4.15
CA LEU A 119 13.54 -4.14 -4.32
C LEU A 119 13.61 -5.65 -4.12
N PHE A 120 14.70 -6.29 -4.56
CA PHE A 120 14.92 -7.72 -4.32
C PHE A 120 15.08 -8.05 -2.84
N PHE A 121 15.59 -7.13 -2.02
CA PHE A 121 15.61 -7.28 -0.56
C PHE A 121 14.27 -6.95 0.08
N VAL A 122 13.55 -5.96 -0.45
CA VAL A 122 12.21 -5.59 0.05
C VAL A 122 11.26 -6.78 -0.03
N SER A 123 11.24 -7.53 -1.13
CA SER A 123 10.25 -8.62 -1.29
C SER A 123 10.34 -9.72 -0.21
N PRO A 124 11.51 -10.33 0.10
CA PRO A 124 11.63 -11.30 1.21
C PRO A 124 11.34 -10.68 2.58
N VAL A 125 11.78 -9.44 2.82
CA VAL A 125 11.49 -8.72 4.07
C VAL A 125 9.99 -8.52 4.22
N SER A 126 9.30 -8.16 3.15
CA SER A 126 7.85 -8.01 3.12
C SER A 126 7.13 -9.35 3.29
N VAL A 127 7.64 -10.47 2.78
CA VAL A 127 7.06 -11.81 3.06
C VAL A 127 7.15 -12.14 4.54
N ALA A 128 8.31 -11.89 5.16
CA ALA A 128 8.48 -12.08 6.61
C ALA A 128 7.56 -11.16 7.42
N ALA A 129 7.41 -9.90 6.99
CA ALA A 129 6.50 -8.93 7.57
C ALA A 129 5.04 -9.39 7.46
N CYS A 130 4.61 -9.88 6.29
CA CYS A 130 3.29 -10.44 6.04
C CYS A 130 2.99 -11.60 7.00
N VAL A 131 3.88 -12.59 7.09
CA VAL A 131 3.71 -13.76 7.97
C VAL A 131 3.63 -13.33 9.44
N TRP A 132 4.45 -12.37 9.84
CA TRP A 132 4.42 -11.85 11.20
C TRP A 132 3.15 -11.03 11.47
N GLY A 133 2.73 -10.16 10.54
CA GLY A 133 1.56 -9.30 10.69
C GLY A 133 0.24 -10.06 10.64
N PHE A 134 0.12 -11.15 9.87
CA PHE A 134 -1.04 -12.05 9.90
C PHE A 134 -1.24 -12.67 11.29
N ARG A 135 -0.17 -12.92 12.04
CA ARG A 135 -0.30 -13.43 13.42
C ARG A 135 -0.78 -12.38 14.42
N HIS A 136 -0.70 -11.10 14.07
CA HIS A 136 -1.03 -9.97 14.95
C HIS A 136 -2.17 -9.11 14.40
N ASP A 137 -2.96 -9.64 13.45
CA ASP A 137 -4.14 -9.01 12.83
C ASP A 137 -3.93 -7.58 12.30
N ARG A 138 -2.73 -7.32 11.74
CA ARG A 138 -2.38 -6.01 11.17
C ARG A 138 -2.82 -5.89 9.71
N SER A 139 -3.18 -4.69 9.30
CA SER A 139 -3.37 -4.34 7.88
C SER A 139 -2.02 -4.16 7.17
N LEU A 140 -1.71 -5.01 6.19
CA LEU A 140 -0.38 -5.11 5.55
C LEU A 140 -0.43 -4.79 4.05
N GLU A 141 -1.02 -3.66 3.67
CA GLU A 141 -1.27 -3.31 2.26
C GLU A 141 0.03 -3.21 1.43
N LEU A 142 1.00 -2.40 1.88
CA LEU A 142 2.26 -2.19 1.15
C LEU A 142 3.14 -3.45 1.10
N GLU A 143 3.20 -4.19 2.19
CA GLU A 143 4.03 -5.39 2.32
C GLU A 143 3.53 -6.51 1.41
N ILE A 144 2.20 -6.69 1.32
CA ILE A 144 1.61 -7.65 0.40
C ILE A 144 1.95 -7.25 -1.05
N LEU A 145 1.78 -5.98 -1.41
CA LEU A 145 2.10 -5.48 -2.75
C LEU A 145 3.57 -5.72 -3.12
N CYS A 146 4.50 -5.44 -2.20
CA CYS A 146 5.93 -5.67 -2.41
C CYS A 146 6.30 -7.16 -2.52
N SER A 147 5.62 -8.01 -1.76
CA SER A 147 5.85 -9.46 -1.75
C SER A 147 5.42 -10.11 -3.07
N VAL A 148 4.21 -9.79 -3.54
CA VAL A 148 3.63 -10.44 -4.74
C VAL A 148 4.29 -9.98 -6.04
N ASN A 149 4.88 -8.78 -6.07
CA ASN A 149 5.47 -8.19 -7.27
C ASN A 149 6.96 -8.52 -7.48
N ILE A 150 7.56 -9.43 -6.70
CA ILE A 150 8.98 -9.79 -6.83
C ILE A 150 9.36 -10.21 -8.26
N LEU A 151 8.51 -11.02 -8.91
CA LEU A 151 8.76 -11.51 -10.26
C LEU A 151 8.70 -10.37 -11.29
N GLN A 152 7.80 -9.41 -11.09
CA GLN A 152 7.68 -8.23 -11.93
C GLN A 152 8.94 -7.36 -11.84
N PHE A 153 9.47 -7.15 -10.63
CA PHE A 153 10.70 -6.39 -10.43
C PHE A 153 11.90 -7.06 -11.13
N ILE A 154 12.01 -8.39 -11.04
CA ILE A 154 13.06 -9.16 -11.70
C ILE A 154 12.98 -9.01 -13.23
N PHE A 155 11.79 -9.21 -13.83
CA PHE A 155 11.66 -9.11 -15.28
C PHE A 155 11.88 -7.70 -15.80
N ILE A 156 11.45 -6.66 -15.08
CA ILE A 156 11.72 -5.27 -15.46
C ILE A 156 13.23 -5.01 -15.45
N ALA A 157 13.94 -5.40 -14.38
CA ALA A 157 15.38 -5.20 -14.28
C ALA A 157 16.14 -5.92 -15.41
N LEU A 158 15.80 -7.19 -15.67
CA LEU A 158 16.43 -7.98 -16.74
C LEU A 158 16.12 -7.46 -18.14
N ARG A 159 14.93 -6.88 -18.33
CA ARG A 159 14.54 -6.25 -19.59
C ARG A 159 15.31 -4.95 -19.82
N LEU A 160 15.40 -4.10 -18.79
CA LEU A 160 16.13 -2.84 -18.86
C LEU A 160 17.63 -3.04 -19.07
N ASP A 161 18.19 -4.15 -18.59
CA ASP A 161 19.57 -4.56 -18.87
C ASP A 161 19.77 -5.19 -20.26
N GLU A 162 18.72 -5.31 -21.08
CA GLU A 162 18.74 -5.97 -22.39
C GLU A 162 19.28 -7.41 -22.37
N ILE A 163 19.32 -8.05 -21.18
CA ILE A 163 19.63 -9.48 -21.01
C ILE A 163 18.53 -10.31 -21.65
N ILE A 164 17.28 -9.86 -21.47
CA ILE A 164 16.10 -10.47 -22.06
C ILE A 164 15.54 -9.55 -23.16
N LYS A 165 15.49 -10.05 -24.40
CA LYS A 165 14.97 -9.33 -25.58
C LYS A 165 13.46 -9.47 -25.80
N TRP A 166 12.72 -9.91 -24.77
CA TRP A 166 11.29 -10.15 -24.89
C TRP A 166 10.52 -8.85 -25.04
N PRO A 167 9.36 -8.87 -25.73
CA PRO A 167 8.50 -7.70 -25.79
C PRO A 167 8.02 -7.32 -24.37
N TRP A 168 7.82 -6.02 -24.14
CA TRP A 168 7.27 -5.49 -22.88
C TRP A 168 5.96 -6.17 -22.46
N LEU A 169 5.19 -6.67 -23.44
CA LEU A 169 4.00 -7.49 -23.20
C LEU A 169 4.28 -8.66 -22.26
N VAL A 170 5.33 -9.44 -22.52
CA VAL A 170 5.68 -10.64 -21.74
C VAL A 170 6.21 -10.25 -20.36
N VAL A 171 6.99 -9.17 -20.29
CA VAL A 171 7.54 -8.63 -19.04
C VAL A 171 6.42 -8.17 -18.09
N CYS A 172 5.30 -7.67 -18.60
CA CYS A 172 4.16 -7.21 -17.81
C CYS A 172 3.13 -8.30 -17.46
N VAL A 173 3.30 -9.54 -17.96
CA VAL A 173 2.35 -10.64 -17.71
C VAL A 173 2.11 -10.90 -16.22
N PRO A 174 3.13 -10.97 -15.33
CA PRO A 174 2.90 -11.22 -13.92
C PRO A 174 2.00 -10.17 -13.25
N LEU A 175 2.23 -8.89 -13.56
CA LEU A 175 1.39 -7.80 -13.07
C LEU A 175 -0.04 -7.89 -13.59
N TRP A 176 -0.24 -8.25 -14.86
CA TRP A 176 -1.59 -8.41 -15.41
C TRP A 176 -2.37 -9.56 -14.81
N ILE A 177 -1.71 -10.69 -14.54
CA ILE A 177 -2.31 -11.82 -13.83
C ILE A 177 -2.77 -11.37 -12.44
N LEU A 178 -1.90 -10.65 -11.72
CA LEU A 178 -2.23 -10.11 -10.41
C LEU A 178 -3.41 -9.13 -10.46
N MET A 179 -3.39 -8.16 -11.38
CA MET A 179 -4.48 -7.19 -11.54
C MET A 179 -5.80 -7.86 -11.92
N SER A 180 -5.76 -8.89 -12.78
CA SER A 180 -6.94 -9.67 -13.14
C SER A 180 -7.51 -10.41 -11.94
N PHE A 181 -6.66 -11.03 -11.12
CA PHE A 181 -7.07 -11.68 -9.88
C PHE A 181 -7.70 -10.68 -8.89
N LEU A 182 -7.08 -9.52 -8.68
CA LEU A 182 -7.63 -8.46 -7.83
C LEU A 182 -8.99 -7.96 -8.32
N CYS A 183 -9.16 -7.78 -9.63
CA CYS A 183 -10.44 -7.40 -10.24
C CYS A 183 -11.53 -8.44 -9.95
N LEU A 184 -11.23 -9.73 -10.12
CA LEU A 184 -12.17 -10.82 -9.81
C LEU A 184 -12.59 -10.83 -8.33
N VAL A 185 -11.63 -10.59 -7.42
CA VAL A 185 -11.89 -10.52 -5.98
C VAL A 185 -12.82 -9.34 -5.65
N VAL A 186 -12.57 -8.15 -6.19
CA VAL A 186 -13.44 -6.98 -5.99
C VAL A 186 -14.84 -7.23 -6.55
N LEU A 187 -14.95 -7.78 -7.75
CA LEU A 187 -16.24 -8.14 -8.35
C LEU A 187 -17.00 -9.15 -7.49
N TYR A 188 -16.32 -10.16 -6.96
CA TYR A 188 -16.89 -11.13 -6.03
C TYR A 188 -17.46 -10.44 -4.78
N TYR A 189 -16.71 -9.53 -4.15
CA TYR A 189 -17.18 -8.79 -2.99
C TYR A 189 -18.38 -7.89 -3.29
N ILE A 190 -18.43 -7.24 -4.45
CA ILE A 190 -19.58 -6.43 -4.87
C ILE A 190 -20.83 -7.31 -5.02
N VAL A 191 -20.70 -8.45 -5.69
CA VAL A 191 -21.81 -9.42 -5.85
C VAL A 191 -22.26 -9.95 -4.49
N TRP A 192 -21.31 -10.28 -3.61
CA TRP A 192 -21.60 -10.74 -2.26
C TRP A 192 -22.33 -9.68 -1.43
N SER A 193 -21.88 -8.43 -1.45
CA SER A 193 -22.53 -7.31 -0.76
C SER A 193 -23.96 -7.11 -1.27
N GLY A 194 -24.15 -7.09 -2.60
CA GLY A 194 -25.48 -6.96 -3.19
C GLY A 194 -26.40 -8.14 -2.88
N ALA A 195 -25.86 -9.36 -2.76
CA ALA A 195 -26.61 -10.53 -2.32
C ALA A 195 -27.00 -10.45 -0.84
N LEU A 196 -26.08 -9.98 0.01
CA LEU A 196 -26.31 -9.78 1.44
C LEU A 196 -27.38 -8.73 1.70
N GLU A 197 -27.35 -7.61 0.99
CA GLU A 197 -28.40 -6.58 1.06
C GLU A 197 -29.78 -7.13 0.66
N LYS A 198 -29.84 -7.93 -0.41
CA LYS A 198 -31.08 -8.61 -0.83
C LYS A 198 -31.57 -9.61 0.21
N LEU A 199 -30.67 -10.31 0.90
CA LEU A 199 -31.00 -11.29 1.94
C LEU A 199 -31.51 -10.59 3.22
N LEU A 200 -30.80 -9.55 3.68
CA LEU A 200 -31.19 -8.73 4.83
C LEU A 200 -32.50 -7.97 4.57
N GLY A 201 -32.66 -7.40 3.38
CA GLY A 201 -33.89 -6.71 2.95
C GLY A 201 -35.12 -7.62 2.88
N LYS A 202 -34.95 -8.93 2.67
CA LYS A 202 -36.03 -9.94 2.78
C LYS A 202 -36.33 -10.34 4.24
N CYS A 203 -35.34 -10.33 5.13
CA CYS A 203 -35.51 -10.66 6.55
C CYS A 203 -36.26 -9.58 7.35
N VAL A 204 -35.99 -8.29 7.11
CA VAL A 204 -36.64 -7.19 7.85
C VAL A 204 -38.19 -7.18 7.74
N PRO A 205 -38.81 -7.30 6.55
CA PRO A 205 -40.28 -7.30 6.43
C PRO A 205 -40.95 -8.59 6.91
N SER A 206 -40.22 -9.72 6.96
CA SER A 206 -40.76 -10.98 7.51
C SER A 206 -40.74 -11.01 9.04
N GLN A 207 -39.75 -10.38 9.68
CA GLN A 207 -39.73 -10.21 11.14
C GLN A 207 -40.79 -9.20 11.62
N ARG A 208 -40.99 -8.08 10.91
CA ARG A 208 -42.04 -7.10 11.22
C ARG A 208 -43.46 -7.68 11.10
N ARG A 209 -43.71 -8.54 10.10
CA ARG A 209 -45.00 -9.27 9.96
C ARG A 209 -45.25 -10.24 11.12
N ARG A 210 -44.25 -11.03 11.52
CA ARG A 210 -44.40 -11.96 12.66
C ARG A 210 -44.68 -11.25 13.98
N ILE A 211 -44.08 -10.09 14.24
CA ILE A 211 -44.33 -9.32 15.47
C ILE A 211 -45.77 -8.76 15.48
N HIS A 212 -46.27 -8.31 14.31
CA HIS A 212 -47.67 -7.86 14.19
C HIS A 212 -48.69 -9.00 14.42
N GLU A 213 -48.42 -10.20 13.91
CA GLU A 213 -49.29 -11.37 14.10
C GLU A 213 -49.31 -11.85 15.56
N ILE A 214 -48.17 -11.81 16.26
CA ILE A 214 -48.10 -12.18 17.68
C ILE A 214 -48.84 -11.14 18.55
N GLY A 215 -48.67 -9.85 18.28
CA GLY A 215 -49.36 -8.79 19.01
C GLY A 215 -50.89 -8.74 18.80
N GLN A 216 -51.40 -9.32 17.71
CA GLN A 216 -52.85 -9.51 17.52
C GLN A 216 -53.40 -10.71 18.28
N LYS A 217 -52.61 -11.78 18.46
CA LYS A 217 -53.02 -12.95 19.25
C LYS A 217 -53.07 -12.71 20.75
N GLU A 218 -52.26 -11.78 21.26
CA GLU A 218 -52.20 -11.45 22.70
C GLU A 218 -53.32 -10.49 23.15
N LYS A 219 -54.08 -9.93 22.20
CA LYS A 219 -55.23 -9.03 22.45
C LYS A 219 -56.60 -9.70 22.27
N SER A 220 -56.63 -11.00 21.95
CA SER A 220 -57.85 -11.83 21.87
C SER A 220 -57.91 -12.78 23.06
#